data_AF-A0A432M4Q0-F1
#
_entry.id   AF-A0A432M4Q0-F1
#
_cell.length_a   1.000
_cell.length_b   1.000
_cell.length_c   1.000
_cell.angle_alpha   90.00
_cell.angle_beta   90.00
_cell.angle_gamma   90.00
#
_symmetry.space_group_name_H-M   'P 1'
#
loop_
_entity.id
_entity.type
_entity.pdbx_description
1 polymer ?
#
loop_
_entity_poly.entity_id
_entity_poly.type
_entity_poly.pdbx_seq_one_letter_code
_entity_poly.pdbx_strand_id
1 'polypeptide(L)' 'MSTESPDLSVIEYRVIRSLMGRLVSRRNRELMTAECMFDLQKKGMVVRDSGQWKLTALGLMFASTPF' A
#
# COMPACT_ATOMS: atom_id res chain seq x y z
N MET A 1 -13.26 1.70 -21.23
CA MET A 1 -12.67 2.42 -20.08
C MET A 1 -11.28 1.85 -19.89
N SER A 2 -10.23 2.60 -20.23
CA SER A 2 -8.86 2.17 -19.99
C SER A 2 -8.68 2.07 -18.48
N THR A 3 -8.55 0.85 -17.96
CA THR A 3 -8.12 0.63 -16.58
C THR A 3 -6.65 1.00 -16.52
N GLU A 4 -6.37 2.29 -16.40
CA GLU A 4 -5.04 2.79 -16.06
C GLU A 4 -4.65 2.10 -14.75
N SER A 5 -3.70 1.18 -14.84
CA SER A 5 -3.16 0.55 -13.66
C SER A 5 -2.52 1.66 -12.83
N PRO A 6 -2.93 1.85 -11.56
CA PRO A 6 -2.41 2.93 -10.73
C PRO A 6 -0.89 2.83 -10.66
N ASP A 7 -0.21 3.90 -11.07
CA ASP A 7 1.24 3.98 -11.04
C ASP A 7 1.71 4.06 -9.57
N LEU A 8 2.30 2.97 -9.10
CA LEU A 8 2.85 2.86 -7.75
C LEU A 8 4.36 2.97 -7.82
N SER A 9 4.89 3.91 -7.03
CA SER A 9 6.33 3.97 -6.80
C SER A 9 6.83 2.71 -6.09
N VAL A 10 8.14 2.46 -6.21
CA VAL A 10 8.81 1.35 -5.51
C VAL A 10 8.59 1.41 -3.99
N ILE A 11 8.49 2.62 -3.42
CA ILE A 11 8.26 2.83 -1.99
C ILE A 11 6.84 2.44 -1.61
N GLU A 12 5.83 2.94 -2.32
CA GLU A 12 4.42 2.61 -2.10
C GLU A 12 4.16 1.12 -2.20
N TYR A 13 4.78 0.47 -3.18
CA TYR A 13 4.68 -0.96 -3.40
C TYR A 13 5.28 -1.76 -2.22
N ARG A 14 6.41 -1.31 -1.66
CA ARG A 14 7.00 -1.88 -0.44
C ARG A 14 6.10 -1.68 0.78
N VAL A 15 5.48 -0.51 0.91
CA VAL A 15 4.55 -0.20 2.02
C VAL A 15 3.31 -1.11 1.96
N ILE A 16 2.68 -1.23 0.79
CA ILE A 16 1.52 -2.12 0.57
C ILE A 16 1.87 -3.58 0.93
N ARG A 17 3.02 -4.09 0.48
CA ARG A 17 3.47 -5.45 0.83
C ARG A 17 3.79 -5.63 2.32
N SER A 18 4.22 -4.56 2.99
CA SER A 18 4.48 -4.58 4.43
C SER A 18 3.18 -4.64 5.22
N LEU A 19 2.13 -3.95 4.77
CA LEU A 19 0.79 -4.04 5.35
C LEU A 19 0.16 -5.43 5.23
N MET A 20 0.49 -6.19 4.18
CA MET A 20 0.06 -7.59 4.03
C MET A 20 0.74 -8.54 5.04
N GLY A 21 1.64 -8.04 5.90
CA GLY A 21 2.32 -8.84 6.92
C GLY A 21 3.45 -9.72 6.39
N ARG A 22 3.73 -9.70 5.07
CA ARG A 22 4.83 -10.50 4.47
C ARG A 22 6.21 -9.92 4.70
N LEU A 23 6.32 -8.61 4.99
CA LEU A 23 7.59 -7.89 5.11
C LEU A 23 7.56 -6.81 6.21
N VAL A 24 7.20 -7.16 7.45
CA VAL A 24 7.27 -6.20 8.57
C VAL A 24 8.72 -6.08 9.06
N SER A 25 9.57 -5.39 8.28
CA SER A 25 10.91 -5.01 8.72
C SER A 25 10.90 -3.59 9.32
N ARG A 26 11.82 -3.30 10.26
CA ARG A 26 11.99 -1.95 10.84
C ARG A 26 12.14 -0.87 9.75
N ARG A 27 12.88 -1.19 8.69
CA ARG A 27 13.09 -0.34 7.51
C ARG A 27 11.81 -0.04 6.74
N ASN A 28 10.86 -0.97 6.70
CA ASN A 28 9.59 -0.75 6.02
C ASN A 28 8.62 0.12 6.84
N ARG A 29 8.70 0.09 8.17
CA ARG A 29 7.93 1.01 9.02
C ARG A 29 8.34 2.47 8.82
N GLU A 30 9.62 2.73 8.58
CA GLU A 30 10.13 4.07 8.28
C GLU A 30 9.56 4.63 6.96
N LEU A 31 9.18 3.75 6.02
CA LEU A 31 8.53 4.13 4.77
C LEU A 31 7.02 4.39 4.92
N MET A 32 6.40 3.96 6.02
CA MET A 32 4.97 4.16 6.31
C MET A 32 4.71 5.58 6.86
N THR A 33 5.19 6.60 6.16
CA THR A 33 4.94 8.00 6.52
C THR A 33 3.47 8.34 6.33
N ALA A 34 2.97 9.33 7.07
CA ALA A 34 1.58 9.78 6.91
C ALA A 34 1.27 10.19 5.46
N GLU A 35 2.19 10.91 4.81
CA GLU A 35 2.10 11.31 3.41
C GLU A 35 1.95 10.10 2.48
N CYS A 36 2.84 9.10 2.59
CA CYS A 36 2.76 7.88 1.78
C CYS A 36 1.43 7.14 2.00
N MET A 37 0.97 7.03 3.25
CA MET A 37 -0.31 6.40 3.55
C MET A 37 -1.50 7.16 2.98
N PHE A 38 -1.47 8.50 2.97
CA PHE A 38 -2.50 9.33 2.35
C PHE A 38 -2.51 9.20 0.83
N ASP A 39 -1.34 9.15 0.18
CA ASP A 39 -1.27 8.97 -1.28
C ASP A 39 -1.75 7.58 -1.70
N LEU A 40 -1.38 6.55 -0.94
CA LEU A 40 -1.94 5.20 -1.11
C LEU A 40 -3.47 5.18 -0.93
N GLN A 41 -4.00 5.98 -0.01
CA GLN A 41 -5.45 6.10 0.18
C GLN A 41 -6.11 6.78 -1.02
N LYS A 42 -5.53 7.88 -1.55
CA LYS A 42 -6.02 8.55 -2.77
C LYS A 42 -6.01 7.61 -3.98
N LYS A 43 -4.99 6.74 -4.07
CA LYS A 43 -4.87 5.70 -5.09
C LYS A 43 -5.79 4.48 -4.87
N GLY A 44 -6.59 4.49 -3.80
CA GLY A 44 -7.53 3.41 -3.49
C GLY A 44 -6.87 2.11 -3.01
N MET A 45 -5.62 2.15 -2.57
CA MET A 45 -4.85 0.98 -2.13
C MET A 45 -5.07 0.64 -0.67
N VAL A 46 -5.31 1.66 0.16
CA VAL A 46 -5.53 1.52 1.58
C VAL A 46 -6.74 2.33 2.03
N VAL A 47 -7.29 1.93 3.16
CA VAL A 47 -8.36 2.63 3.87
C VAL A 47 -7.94 2.74 5.33
N ARG A 48 -8.27 3.87 5.95
CA ARG A 48 -8.13 4.05 7.40
C ARG A 48 -9.44 3.67 8.06
N ASP A 49 -9.41 2.61 8.85
CA ASP A 49 -10.55 2.13 9.63
C ASP A 49 -10.16 2.10 11.12
N SER A 50 -10.91 2.82 11.95
CA SER A 50 -10.72 2.85 13.41
C SER A 50 -9.27 3.20 13.82
N GLY A 51 -8.64 4.11 13.08
CA GLY A 51 -7.26 4.55 13.31
C GLY A 51 -6.17 3.63 12.73
N GLN A 52 -6.52 2.45 12.21
CA GLN A 52 -5.60 1.51 11.60
C GLN A 52 -5.66 1.58 10.07
N TRP A 53 -4.52 1.37 9.42
CA TRP A 53 -4.45 1.27 7.96
C TRP A 53 -4.69 -0.17 7.52
N LYS A 54 -5.63 -0.36 6.60
CA LYS A 54 -5.99 -1.66 6.02
C LYS A 54 -5.87 -1.61 4.52
N LEU A 55 -5.46 -2.72 3.90
CA LEU A 55 -5.46 -2.87 2.44
C LEU A 55 -6.89 -2.95 1.91
N THR A 56 -7.17 -2.29 0.80
CA THR A 56 -8.37 -2.54 0.00
C THR A 56 -8.20 -3.82 -0.83
N ALA A 57 -9.25 -4.26 -1.52
CA ALA A 57 -9.14 -5.36 -2.49
C ALA A 57 -8.07 -5.06 -3.57
N LEU A 58 -8.02 -3.81 -4.06
CA LEU A 58 -7.02 -3.36 -5.02
C LEU A 58 -5.61 -3.41 -4.42
N GLY A 59 -5.42 -2.88 -3.20
CA GLY A 59 -4.14 -2.94 -2.50
C GLY A 59 -3.66 -4.37 -2.27
N LEU A 60 -4.57 -5.29 -1.93
CA LEU A 60 -4.28 -6.72 -1.77
C LEU A 60 -3.82 -7.38 -3.08
N MET A 61 -4.46 -7.04 -4.21
CA MET A 61 -4.03 -7.55 -5.53
C MET A 61 -2.59 -7.13 -5.83
N PHE A 62 -2.28 -5.84 -5.69
CA PHE A 62 -0.92 -5.33 -5.93
C PHE A 62 0.10 -5.87 -4.93
N ALA A 63 -0.28 -6.02 -3.65
CA ALA A 63 0.59 -6.63 -2.64
C ALA A 63 0.96 -8.08 -2.98
N SER A 64 0.07 -8.79 -3.68
CA SER A 64 0.18 -10.22 -3.95
C SER A 64 0.90 -10.55 -5.25
N THR A 65 1.06 -9.60 -6.18
CA THR A 65 1.75 -9.82 -7.45
C THR A 65 3.21 -10.20 -7.19
N PRO A 66 3.75 -11.31 -7.71
CA PRO A 66 5.18 -11.63 -7.61
C PRO A 66 6.03 -10.62 -8.43
N PHE A 67 7.27 -10.38 -8.00
CA PHE A 67 8.27 -9.66 -8.80
C PHE A 67 8.98 -10.63 -9.74
#